data_AF-A0A2W2FYC2-F1
#
_entry.id   AF-A0A2W2FYC2-F1
#
_cell.length_a   1.000
_cell.length_b   1.000
_cell.length_c   1.000
_cell.angle_alpha   90.00
_cell.angle_beta   90.00
_cell.angle_gamma   90.00
#
_symmetry.space_group_name_H-M   'P 1'
#
loop_
_entity.id
_entity.type
_entity.pdbx_description
1 polymer ?
#
loop_
_entity_poly.entity_id
_entity_poly.type
_entity_poly.pdbx_seq_one_letter_code
_entity_poly.pdbx_strand_id
1 'polypeptide(L)'
;APGTGTPEPGGLSARGLLDSVRRICYELPVVGMDVVEVAPPYDQAGITAALGNRVVLEALSAMARRRRDASGHPPWDPRQPLLDGR
;
A
#
# COMPACT_ATOMS: atom_id res chain seq x y z
N ALA A 1 -4.20 4.21 -12.08
CA ALA A 1 -5.54 4.14 -11.46
C ALA A 1 -6.51 4.94 -12.33
N PRO A 2 -7.05 4.37 -13.41
CA PRO A 2 -7.97 5.09 -14.30
C PRO A 2 -9.37 5.26 -13.68
N GLY A 3 -9.77 4.41 -12.72
CA GLY A 3 -11.07 4.44 -12.07
C GLY A 3 -11.17 5.51 -11.00
N THR A 4 -11.07 6.79 -11.39
CA THR A 4 -11.17 7.95 -10.52
C THR A 4 -11.86 9.11 -11.27
N GLY A 5 -12.43 10.08 -10.54
CA GLY A 5 -13.14 11.21 -11.15
C GLY A 5 -12.24 12.19 -11.91
N THR A 6 -10.95 12.23 -11.57
CA THR A 6 -9.98 13.19 -12.12
C THR A 6 -8.63 12.51 -12.43
N PRO A 7 -8.54 11.71 -13.50
CA PRO A 7 -7.29 11.02 -13.85
C PRO A 7 -6.20 12.01 -14.29
N GLU A 8 -4.98 11.83 -13.78
CA GLU A 8 -3.83 12.69 -14.07
C GLU A 8 -2.62 11.83 -14.54
N PRO A 9 -1.95 12.20 -15.65
CA PRO A 9 -0.83 11.44 -16.21
C PRO A 9 0.51 11.69 -15.48
N GLY A 10 1.36 10.67 -15.36
CA GLY A 10 2.68 10.80 -14.74
C GLY A 10 2.74 10.52 -13.24
N GLY A 11 1.65 10.01 -12.67
CA GLY A 11 1.59 9.58 -11.27
C GLY A 11 2.45 8.35 -10.93
N LEU A 12 2.36 7.93 -9.67
CA LEU A 12 3.09 6.78 -9.14
C LEU A 12 2.76 5.48 -9.89
N SER A 13 3.78 4.66 -10.12
CA SER A 13 3.56 3.27 -10.50
C SER A 13 2.92 2.50 -9.35
N ALA A 14 2.14 1.46 -9.65
CA ALA A 14 1.50 0.61 -8.63
C ALA A 14 2.54 0.03 -7.65
N ARG A 15 3.70 -0.41 -8.16
CA ARG A 15 4.81 -0.90 -7.32
C ARG A 15 5.32 0.20 -6.38
N GLY A 16 5.59 1.39 -6.90
CA GLY A 16 6.09 2.52 -6.11
C GLY A 16 5.11 2.96 -5.02
N LEU A 17 3.81 2.98 -5.33
CA LEU A 17 2.76 3.26 -4.36
C LEU A 17 2.74 2.23 -3.23
N LEU A 18 2.71 0.94 -3.56
CA LEU A 18 2.62 -0.14 -2.56
C LEU A 18 3.84 -0.20 -1.65
N ASP A 19 5.04 0.00 -2.22
CA ASP A 19 6.28 0.07 -1.45
C ASP A 19 6.27 1.27 -0.48
N SER A 20 5.88 2.44 -0.97
CA SER A 20 5.78 3.66 -0.15
C SER A 20 4.82 3.50 1.03
N VAL A 21 3.61 2.98 0.77
CA VAL A 21 2.59 2.74 1.80
C VAL A 21 3.10 1.78 2.87
N ARG A 22 3.71 0.66 2.45
CA ARG A 22 4.25 -0.34 3.37
C ARG A 22 5.34 0.26 4.25
N ARG A 23 6.28 1.00 3.66
CA ARG A 23 7.39 1.62 4.40
C ARG A 23 6.88 2.64 5.41
N ILE A 24 5.97 3.53 5.00
CA ILE A 24 5.34 4.51 5.89
C ILE A 24 4.70 3.82 7.10
N CYS A 25 3.92 2.77 6.88
CA CYS A 25 3.20 2.07 7.94
C CYS A 25 4.09 1.19 8.83
N TYR A 26 5.28 0.80 8.35
CA TYR A 26 6.25 0.03 9.12
C TYR A 26 7.16 0.94 9.96
N GLU A 27 7.65 2.02 9.36
CA GLU A 27 8.62 2.92 9.98
C GLU A 27 7.94 3.90 10.96
N LEU A 28 6.70 4.31 10.69
CA LEU A 28 5.97 5.30 11.49
C LEU A 28 4.84 4.67 12.33
N PRO A 29 4.47 5.27 13.49
CA PRO A 29 3.33 4.84 14.30
C PRO A 29 1.99 5.31 13.69
N VAL A 30 1.66 4.83 12.48
CA VAL A 30 0.40 5.16 11.81
C VAL A 30 -0.79 4.65 12.63
N VAL A 31 -1.77 5.52 12.87
CA VAL A 31 -2.98 5.20 13.66
C VAL A 31 -4.22 4.93 12.81
N GLY A 32 -4.22 5.33 11.54
CA GLY A 32 -5.32 5.15 10.59
C GLY A 32 -4.92 5.55 9.17
N MET A 33 -5.71 5.12 8.19
CA MET A 33 -5.54 5.40 6.77
C MET A 33 -6.89 5.28 6.07
N ASP A 34 -7.14 6.17 5.11
CA ASP A 34 -8.30 6.11 4.22
C ASP A 34 -7.85 5.89 2.77
N VAL A 35 -8.60 5.06 2.04
CA VAL A 35 -8.45 4.87 0.59
C VAL A 35 -9.66 5.50 -0.08
N VAL A 36 -9.44 6.61 -0.77
CA VAL A 36 -10.48 7.44 -1.37
C VAL A 36 -10.35 7.48 -2.90
N GLU A 37 -11.31 8.13 -3.55
CA GLU A 37 -11.29 8.43 -5.00
C GLU A 37 -11.28 7.21 -5.94
N VAL A 38 -11.68 6.04 -5.43
CA VAL A 38 -12.00 4.88 -6.27
C VAL A 38 -13.41 5.05 -6.81
N ALA A 39 -13.54 5.14 -8.13
CA ALA A 39 -14.80 5.29 -8.85
C ALA A 39 -15.07 4.04 -9.71
N PRO A 40 -15.87 3.06 -9.22
CA PRO A 40 -16.18 1.83 -9.95
C PRO A 40 -16.72 2.02 -11.38
N PRO A 41 -17.56 3.05 -11.68
CA PRO A 41 -18.02 3.28 -13.05
C PRO A 41 -16.90 3.57 -14.06
N TYR A 42 -15.77 4.12 -13.59
CA TYR A 42 -14.61 4.45 -14.44
C TYR A 42 -13.52 3.37 -14.38
N ASP A 43 -13.70 2.33 -13.56
CA ASP A 43 -12.65 1.35 -13.28
C ASP A 43 -12.65 0.19 -14.27
N GLN A 44 -11.93 0.38 -15.38
CA GLN A 44 -11.76 -0.64 -16.41
C GLN A 44 -11.10 -1.90 -15.82
N ALA A 45 -11.76 -3.05 -15.98
CA ALA A 45 -11.32 -4.34 -15.44
C ALA A 45 -11.06 -4.37 -13.91
N GLY A 46 -11.60 -3.41 -13.15
CA GLY A 46 -11.50 -3.38 -11.68
C GLY A 46 -10.08 -3.13 -11.14
N ILE A 47 -9.16 -2.63 -11.98
CA ILE A 47 -7.74 -2.54 -11.62
C ILE A 47 -7.47 -1.49 -10.52
N THR A 48 -8.29 -0.43 -10.46
CA THR A 48 -8.16 0.64 -9.46
C THR A 48 -8.66 0.18 -8.11
N ALA A 49 -9.80 -0.52 -8.07
CA ALA A 49 -10.32 -1.16 -6.87
C ALA A 49 -9.36 -2.26 -6.36
N ALA A 50 -8.81 -3.08 -7.27
CA ALA A 50 -7.82 -4.09 -6.91
C ALA A 50 -6.53 -3.47 -6.33
N LEU A 51 -6.06 -2.36 -6.91
CA LEU A 51 -4.93 -1.60 -6.37
C LEU A 51 -5.25 -1.01 -4.99
N GLY A 52 -6.43 -0.43 -4.81
CA GLY A 52 -6.90 0.09 -3.53
C GLY A 52 -6.95 -0.98 -2.44
N ASN A 53 -7.49 -2.17 -2.75
CA ASN A 53 -7.45 -3.33 -1.85
C ASN A 53 -6.01 -3.71 -1.48
N ARG A 54 -5.10 -3.73 -2.46
CA ARG A 54 -3.69 -4.06 -2.20
C ARG A 54 -3.00 -3.02 -1.30
N VAL A 55 -3.33 -1.73 -1.43
CA VAL A 55 -2.87 -0.66 -0.54
C VAL A 55 -3.27 -0.95 0.92
N VAL A 56 -4.54 -1.29 1.15
CA VAL A 56 -5.03 -1.64 2.51
C VAL A 56 -4.27 -2.85 3.08
N LEU A 57 -4.08 -3.90 2.28
CA LEU A 57 -3.35 -5.08 2.71
C LEU A 57 -1.90 -4.79 3.08
N GLU A 58 -1.20 -3.95 2.32
CA GLU A 58 0.18 -3.57 2.63
C GLU A 58 0.28 -2.71 3.90
N ALA A 59 -0.65 -1.77 4.09
CA ALA A 59 -0.71 -0.95 5.29
C ALA A 59 -0.92 -1.82 6.55
N LEU A 60 -1.95 -2.69 6.54
CA LEU A 60 -2.24 -3.59 7.66
C LEU A 60 -1.08 -4.56 7.93
N SER A 61 -0.48 -5.12 6.88
CA SER A 61 0.66 -6.02 7.01
C SER A 61 1.88 -5.34 7.65
N ALA A 62 2.17 -4.10 7.25
CA ALA A 62 3.26 -3.31 7.79
C ALA A 62 3.03 -2.94 9.26
N MET A 63 1.82 -2.47 9.61
CA MET A 63 1.46 -2.18 11.00
C MET A 63 1.55 -3.43 11.89
N ALA A 64 1.08 -4.57 11.39
CA ALA A 64 1.19 -5.85 12.09
C ALA A 64 2.65 -6.27 12.28
N ARG A 65 3.49 -6.11 11.25
CA ARG A 65 4.94 -6.37 11.34
C ARG A 65 5.61 -5.48 12.38
N ARG A 66 5.36 -4.16 12.34
CA ARG A 66 5.90 -3.20 13.32
C ARG A 66 5.56 -3.61 14.77
N ARG A 67 4.32 -4.05 15.01
CA ARG A 67 3.89 -4.56 16.33
C ARG A 67 4.62 -5.85 16.73
N ARG A 68 4.87 -6.77 15.79
CA ARG A 68 5.65 -8.00 16.06
C ARG A 68 7.08 -7.66 16.44
N ASP A 69 7.71 -6.74 15.74
CA ASP A 69 9.11 -6.38 15.99
C ASP A 69 9.24 -5.67 17.36
N ALA A 70 8.27 -4.82 17.71
CA ALA A 70 8.17 -4.24 19.06
C ALA A 70 7.96 -5.27 20.18
N SER A 71 7.49 -6.49 19.86
CA SER A 71 7.32 -7.60 20.83
C SER A 71 8.57 -8.48 20.99
N GLY A 72 9.70 -8.12 20.39
CA GLY A 72 10.98 -8.84 20.52
C GLY A 72 11.30 -9.81 19.38
N HIS A 73 10.54 -9.78 18.28
CA HIS A 73 10.90 -10.49 17.06
C HIS A 73 12.01 -9.73 16.30
N PRO A 74 12.86 -10.41 15.51
CA PRO A 74 13.88 -9.73 14.72
C PRO A 74 13.24 -8.74 13.75
N PRO A 75 13.76 -7.49 13.67
CA PRO A 75 13.18 -6.45 12.84
C PRO A 75 13.26 -6.83 11.37
N TRP A 76 12.20 -6.52 10.62
CA TRP A 76 12.24 -6.63 9.16
C TRP A 76 13.20 -5.59 8.55
N ASP A 77 13.98 -5.99 7.53
CA ASP A 77 14.87 -5.07 6.80
C ASP A 77 14.08 -4.28 5.75
N PRO A 78 13.88 -2.97 5.92
CA PRO A 78 13.07 -2.15 5.02
C PRO A 78 13.72 -1.93 3.64
N ARG A 79 14.98 -2.36 3.44
CA ARG A 79 15.67 -2.29 2.15
C ARG A 79 15.37 -3.49 1.26
N GLN A 80 14.76 -4.54 1.80
CA GLN A 80 14.37 -5.70 1.00
C GLN A 80 13.17 -5.34 0.12
N PRO A 81 13.22 -5.61 -1.20
CA PRO A 81 12.10 -5.35 -2.08
C PRO A 81 10.85 -6.11 -1.62
N LEU A 82 9.70 -5.44 -1.63
CA LEU A 82 8.43 -6.02 -1.18
C LEU A 82 8.04 -7.33 -1.89
N LEU A 83 8.42 -7.47 -3.16
CA LEU A 83 8.11 -8.63 -3.99
C LEU A 83 9.28 -9.59 -4.13
N ASP A 84 10.32 -9.43 -3.31
CA ASP A 84 11.45 -10.35 -3.36
C ASP A 84 10.99 -11.78 -3.02
N GLY A 85 11.27 -12.72 -3.92
CA GLY A 85 10.82 -14.12 -3.80
C GLY A 85 9.35 -14.41 -4.12
N ARG A 86 8.63 -13.52 -4.83
CA ARG A 86 7.27 -13.77 -5.35
C ARG A 86 7.21 -13.74 -6.87
#